data_AF-K5XH75-F1
#
_entry.id   AF-K5XH75-F1
#
_cell.length_a   1.000
_cell.length_b   1.000
_cell.length_c   1.000
_cell.angle_alpha   90.00
_cell.angle_beta   90.00
_cell.angle_gamma   90.00
#
_symmetry.space_group_name_H-M   'P 1'
#
loop_
_entity.id
_entity.type
_entity.pdbx_description
1 polymer ?
#
loop_
_entity_poly.entity_id
_entity_poly.type
_entity_poly.pdbx_seq_one_letter_code
_entity_poly.pdbx_strand_id
1 'polypeptide(L)'
;MSTTDSEFYTLFPLGPDDARVTQYPGNVLPVLSHGDITVGVTQHLQRAFSRWGKSKGLSGVDLTVRILEQFDNPDVEAWVRGSREELEALPIDQFFTLFHTQFLPTHWERAYAHAAHQCHAPHQPFAKWVSNIKAANACLVGTPFHKDDATLLAHFREAMDESFQNHYATFVARENLDALTNLTDWLRHVKIIASTYKKMISSQNASWFNGMIQAGSTSAVTHNPLPLISRISAAVPTVPSHQHYNSTSSTSTPRPYSSSSLSATSTPRNYPPLMALYDQLPLHVPRLPFET
;
A
#
# COMPACT_ATOMS: atom_id res chain seq x y z
N MET A 1 -5.45 -7.79 -29.86
CA MET A 1 -6.21 -8.70 -28.98
C MET A 1 -5.75 -8.40 -27.56
N SER A 2 -6.66 -7.90 -26.73
CA SER A 2 -6.36 -7.35 -25.41
C SER A 2 -6.07 -8.50 -24.44
N THR A 3 -4.86 -8.53 -23.89
CA THR A 3 -4.49 -9.41 -22.78
C THR A 3 -5.32 -8.98 -21.58
N THR A 4 -6.27 -9.81 -21.17
CA THR A 4 -6.96 -9.65 -19.89
C THR A 4 -5.96 -9.92 -18.79
N ASP A 5 -5.41 -8.86 -18.22
CA ASP A 5 -4.80 -8.90 -16.89
C ASP A 5 -5.85 -9.44 -15.93
N SER A 6 -5.71 -10.73 -15.60
CA SER A 6 -6.42 -11.33 -14.49
C SER A 6 -5.84 -10.68 -13.23
N GLU A 7 -6.50 -9.63 -12.75
CA GLU A 7 -6.22 -9.03 -11.45
C GLU A 7 -6.40 -10.13 -10.39
N PHE A 8 -5.30 -10.78 -10.03
CA PHE A 8 -5.24 -11.66 -8.89
C PHE A 8 -5.54 -10.80 -7.67
N TYR A 9 -6.72 -11.00 -7.07
CA TYR A 9 -7.10 -10.42 -5.79
C TYR A 9 -6.20 -10.99 -4.69
N THR A 10 -4.96 -10.51 -4.59
CA THR A 10 -4.14 -10.72 -3.41
C THR A 10 -4.68 -9.81 -2.32
N LEU A 11 -4.97 -10.39 -1.15
CA LEU A 11 -5.46 -9.67 0.03
C LEU A 11 -4.41 -8.73 0.61
N PHE A 12 -3.26 -8.55 -0.04
CA PHE A 12 -2.25 -7.54 0.23
C PHE A 12 -1.48 -7.35 -1.07
N PRO A 13 -1.02 -6.13 -1.44
CA PRO A 13 -0.10 -5.99 -2.56
C PRO A 13 1.16 -6.80 -2.23
N LEU A 14 1.43 -7.83 -3.04
CA LEU A 14 2.63 -8.65 -2.90
C LEU A 14 3.86 -7.78 -3.16
N GLY A 15 4.87 -7.93 -2.33
CA GLY A 15 6.21 -7.43 -2.60
C GLY A 15 6.80 -8.07 -3.87
N PRO A 16 7.82 -7.45 -4.47
CA PRO A 16 8.52 -8.04 -5.62
C PRO A 16 9.18 -9.38 -5.28
N ASP A 17 9.57 -9.56 -4.01
CA ASP A 17 10.28 -10.74 -3.49
C ASP A 17 9.35 -11.77 -2.84
N ASP A 18 8.05 -11.47 -2.72
CA ASP A 18 7.07 -12.37 -2.10
C ASP A 18 6.79 -13.59 -3.00
N ALA A 19 6.63 -14.74 -2.35
CA ALA A 19 6.15 -15.95 -3.02
C ALA A 19 4.77 -15.73 -3.64
N ARG A 20 4.48 -16.48 -4.71
CA ARG A 20 3.22 -16.39 -5.45
C ARG A 20 2.52 -17.73 -5.46
N VAL A 21 1.20 -17.68 -5.36
CA VAL A 21 0.34 -18.85 -5.53
C VAL A 21 -0.23 -18.80 -6.93
N THR A 22 0.19 -19.73 -7.79
CA THR A 22 -0.34 -19.86 -9.15
C THR A 22 -1.41 -20.95 -9.18
N GLN A 23 -2.62 -20.58 -9.57
CA GLN A 23 -3.74 -21.52 -9.78
C GLN A 23 -4.61 -21.02 -10.93
N TYR A 24 -4.38 -21.53 -12.15
CA TYR A 24 -5.28 -21.29 -13.27
C TYR A 24 -5.21 -22.42 -14.31
N PRO A 25 -6.35 -23.01 -14.74
CA PRO A 25 -7.70 -22.89 -14.16
C PRO A 25 -7.81 -23.53 -12.76
N GLY A 26 -8.92 -23.32 -12.04
CA GLY A 26 -9.11 -23.79 -10.65
C GLY A 26 -9.06 -25.32 -10.43
N ASN A 27 -9.01 -26.11 -11.50
CA ASN A 27 -8.82 -27.56 -11.48
C ASN A 27 -7.33 -27.98 -11.55
N VAL A 28 -6.44 -27.00 -11.76
CA VAL A 28 -4.98 -27.17 -11.69
C VAL A 28 -4.56 -27.08 -10.24
N LEU A 29 -3.61 -27.94 -9.88
CA LEU A 29 -3.00 -28.02 -8.57
C LEU A 29 -2.24 -26.71 -8.30
N PRO A 30 -2.58 -25.98 -7.22
CA PRO A 30 -1.86 -24.76 -6.88
C PRO A 30 -0.38 -25.02 -6.63
N VAL A 31 0.45 -24.11 -7.10
CA VAL A 31 1.89 -24.12 -6.86
C VAL A 31 2.27 -22.88 -6.06
N LEU A 32 3.09 -23.08 -5.04
CA LEU A 32 3.74 -21.99 -4.30
C LEU A 32 5.13 -21.76 -4.90
N SER A 33 5.32 -20.62 -5.56
CA SER A 33 6.60 -20.26 -6.14
C SER A 33 7.66 -19.94 -5.07
N HIS A 34 8.90 -19.84 -5.52
CA HIS A 34 9.98 -19.21 -4.75
C HIS A 34 9.60 -17.79 -4.29
N GLY A 35 10.09 -17.40 -3.11
CA GLY A 35 9.93 -16.05 -2.53
C GLY A 35 9.54 -16.07 -1.05
N ASP A 36 9.37 -14.89 -0.48
CA ASP A 36 9.02 -14.72 0.93
C ASP A 36 7.56 -15.16 1.21
N ILE A 37 7.37 -15.95 2.26
CA ILE A 37 6.06 -16.44 2.67
C ILE A 37 5.41 -15.43 3.62
N THR A 38 4.39 -14.74 3.13
CA THR A 38 3.59 -13.80 3.93
C THR A 38 2.23 -14.40 4.31
N VAL A 39 1.55 -13.80 5.29
CA VAL A 39 0.21 -14.25 5.72
C VAL A 39 -0.78 -14.22 4.54
N GLY A 40 -0.70 -13.18 3.72
CA GLY A 40 -1.54 -13.06 2.53
C GLY A 40 -1.30 -14.18 1.53
N VAL A 41 -0.04 -14.59 1.34
CA VAL A 41 0.35 -15.73 0.50
C VAL A 41 -0.19 -17.03 1.08
N THR A 42 -0.01 -17.28 2.38
CA THR A 42 -0.48 -18.51 3.03
C THR A 42 -2.00 -18.64 3.01
N GLN A 43 -2.74 -17.55 3.26
CA GLN A 43 -4.20 -17.53 3.14
C GLN A 43 -4.66 -17.75 1.69
N HIS A 44 -3.92 -17.23 0.70
CA HIS A 44 -4.21 -17.51 -0.71
C HIS A 44 -3.98 -18.99 -1.03
N LEU A 45 -2.86 -19.56 -0.57
CA LEU A 45 -2.49 -20.95 -0.76
C LEU A 45 -3.53 -21.90 -0.14
N GLN A 46 -3.94 -21.66 1.11
CA GLN A 46 -4.97 -22.45 1.79
C GLN A 46 -6.29 -22.44 1.03
N ARG A 47 -6.73 -21.27 0.54
CA ARG A 47 -7.95 -21.17 -0.28
C ARG A 47 -7.79 -21.87 -1.62
N ALA A 48 -6.62 -21.77 -2.25
CA ALA A 48 -6.34 -22.40 -3.53
C ALA A 48 -6.39 -23.93 -3.42
N PHE A 49 -5.72 -24.51 -2.42
CA PHE A 49 -5.78 -25.96 -2.16
C PHE A 49 -7.17 -26.41 -1.74
N SER A 50 -7.88 -25.64 -0.91
CA SER A 50 -9.26 -25.96 -0.55
C SER A 50 -10.19 -26.01 -1.77
N ARG A 51 -10.06 -25.07 -2.71
CA ARG A 51 -10.83 -25.06 -3.97
C ARG A 51 -10.47 -26.26 -4.85
N TRP A 52 -9.18 -26.51 -5.00
CA TRP A 52 -8.70 -27.63 -5.82
C TRP A 52 -9.14 -28.98 -5.23
N GLY A 53 -8.97 -29.19 -3.92
CA GLY A 53 -9.39 -30.40 -3.22
C GLY A 53 -10.88 -30.67 -3.41
N LYS A 54 -11.74 -29.65 -3.26
CA LYS A 54 -13.17 -29.74 -3.58
C LYS A 54 -13.44 -30.17 -5.02
N SER A 55 -12.70 -29.64 -5.99
CA SER A 55 -12.84 -30.03 -7.40
C SER A 55 -12.43 -31.48 -7.68
N LYS A 56 -11.61 -32.09 -6.81
CA LYS A 56 -11.15 -33.48 -6.88
C LYS A 56 -11.90 -34.43 -5.95
N GLY A 57 -12.83 -33.94 -5.13
CA GLY A 57 -13.46 -34.72 -4.07
C GLY A 57 -12.51 -35.13 -2.93
N LEU A 58 -11.40 -34.40 -2.75
CA LEU A 58 -10.41 -34.63 -1.70
C LEU A 58 -10.68 -33.74 -0.49
N SER A 59 -10.51 -34.29 0.71
CA SER A 59 -10.61 -33.53 1.97
C SER A 59 -9.72 -34.14 3.06
N GLY A 60 -9.59 -33.45 4.19
CA GLY A 60 -8.85 -33.95 5.34
C GLY A 60 -7.40 -34.32 5.04
N VAL A 61 -6.99 -35.51 5.48
CA VAL A 61 -5.64 -36.05 5.32
C VAL A 61 -5.30 -36.34 3.86
N ASP A 62 -6.25 -36.85 3.09
CA ASP A 62 -6.05 -37.17 1.67
C ASP A 62 -5.67 -35.93 0.84
N LEU A 63 -6.24 -34.78 1.20
CA LEU A 63 -5.85 -33.51 0.59
C LEU A 63 -4.42 -33.12 0.99
N THR A 64 -4.06 -33.24 2.27
CA THR A 64 -2.71 -32.92 2.77
C THR A 64 -1.64 -33.71 2.01
N VAL A 65 -1.78 -35.04 1.94
CA VAL A 65 -0.83 -35.92 1.24
C VAL A 65 -0.60 -35.46 -0.21
N ARG A 66 -1.66 -35.05 -0.91
CA ARG A 66 -1.56 -34.61 -2.31
C ARG A 66 -0.88 -33.26 -2.50
N ILE A 67 -0.99 -32.34 -1.55
CA ILE A 67 -0.42 -31.00 -1.70
C ILE A 67 1.07 -30.93 -1.32
N LEU A 68 1.57 -31.89 -0.53
CA LEU A 68 2.97 -31.93 -0.11
C LEU A 68 3.96 -32.06 -1.28
N GLU A 69 3.48 -32.53 -2.44
CA GLU A 69 4.31 -32.74 -3.63
C GLU A 69 4.41 -31.50 -4.54
N GLN A 70 3.91 -30.33 -4.11
CA GLN A 70 3.54 -29.22 -5.01
C GLN A 70 4.13 -27.85 -4.61
N PHE A 71 5.18 -27.88 -3.81
CA PHE A 71 5.89 -26.68 -3.41
C PHE A 71 7.13 -26.52 -4.29
N ASP A 72 7.26 -25.39 -4.99
CA ASP A 72 8.49 -24.99 -5.69
C ASP A 72 9.38 -24.10 -4.81
N ASN A 73 8.92 -23.79 -3.59
CA ASN A 73 9.69 -23.04 -2.62
C ASN A 73 10.69 -23.99 -1.92
N PRO A 74 12.01 -23.75 -2.04
CA PRO A 74 13.03 -24.70 -1.60
C PRO A 74 13.05 -24.90 -0.09
N ASP A 75 12.70 -23.87 0.69
CA ASP A 75 12.63 -23.96 2.15
C ASP A 75 11.44 -24.84 2.57
N VAL A 76 10.32 -24.71 1.86
CA VAL A 76 9.14 -25.56 2.07
C VAL A 76 9.43 -27.00 1.64
N GLU A 77 10.06 -27.22 0.49
CA GLU A 77 10.46 -28.56 0.05
C GLU A 77 11.40 -29.25 1.04
N ALA A 78 12.38 -28.52 1.57
CA ALA A 78 13.33 -29.04 2.54
C ALA A 78 12.63 -29.44 3.85
N TRP A 79 11.72 -28.59 4.32
CA TRP A 79 10.89 -28.87 5.50
C TRP A 79 9.98 -30.09 5.29
N VAL A 80 9.27 -30.16 4.17
CA VAL A 80 8.40 -31.29 3.83
C VAL A 80 9.20 -32.59 3.75
N ARG A 81 10.39 -32.56 3.15
CA ARG A 81 11.27 -33.74 3.05
C ARG A 81 11.74 -34.23 4.42
N GLY A 82 12.02 -33.30 5.34
CA GLY A 82 12.50 -33.62 6.69
C GLY A 82 11.42 -34.18 7.62
N SER A 83 10.16 -33.80 7.42
CA SER A 83 9.05 -34.13 8.32
C SER A 83 7.87 -34.81 7.60
N ARG A 84 8.12 -35.49 6.47
CA ARG A 84 7.05 -35.98 5.58
C ARG A 84 6.02 -36.85 6.29
N GLU A 85 6.46 -37.84 7.05
CA GLU A 85 5.56 -38.78 7.76
C GLU A 85 4.65 -38.07 8.75
N GLU A 86 5.18 -37.08 9.49
CA GLU A 86 4.41 -36.28 10.43
C GLU A 86 3.38 -35.41 9.71
N LEU A 87 3.79 -34.76 8.60
CA LEU A 87 2.93 -33.87 7.83
C LEU A 87 1.82 -34.62 7.09
N GLU A 88 2.10 -35.82 6.56
CA GLU A 88 1.12 -36.65 5.87
C GLU A 88 -0.01 -37.13 6.78
N ALA A 89 0.20 -37.20 8.10
CA ALA A 89 -0.82 -37.61 9.06
C ALA A 89 -1.80 -36.48 9.43
N LEU A 90 -1.52 -35.23 9.02
CA LEU A 90 -2.28 -34.07 9.48
C LEU A 90 -3.49 -33.78 8.59
N PRO A 91 -4.66 -33.48 9.19
CA PRO A 91 -5.72 -32.77 8.48
C PRO A 91 -5.22 -31.42 7.95
N ILE A 92 -5.76 -30.99 6.81
CA ILE A 92 -5.33 -29.79 6.11
C ILE A 92 -5.26 -28.53 7.00
N ASP A 93 -6.19 -28.36 7.94
CA ASP A 93 -6.22 -27.20 8.84
C ASP A 93 -5.07 -27.23 9.87
N GLN A 94 -4.70 -28.43 10.34
CA GLN A 94 -3.55 -28.60 11.24
C GLN A 94 -2.23 -28.41 10.48
N PHE A 95 -2.15 -28.90 9.25
CA PHE A 95 -1.01 -28.62 8.36
C PHE A 95 -0.79 -27.12 8.21
N PHE A 96 -1.83 -26.33 7.91
CA PHE A 96 -1.69 -24.88 7.78
C PHE A 96 -1.35 -24.19 9.11
N THR A 97 -1.80 -24.71 10.24
CA THR A 97 -1.39 -24.19 11.56
C THR A 97 0.12 -24.36 11.79
N LEU A 98 0.68 -25.53 11.45
CA LEU A 98 2.12 -25.76 11.51
C LEU A 98 2.87 -24.94 10.47
N PHE A 99 2.36 -24.86 9.25
CA PHE A 99 2.94 -24.07 8.17
C PHE A 99 3.07 -22.59 8.57
N HIS A 100 2.02 -22.02 9.18
CA HIS A 100 2.06 -20.66 9.72
C HIS A 100 3.16 -20.49 10.77
N THR A 101 3.28 -21.46 11.70
CA THR A 101 4.27 -21.41 12.78
C THR A 101 5.70 -21.53 12.24
N GLN A 102 5.89 -22.29 11.17
CA GLN A 102 7.20 -22.56 10.58
C GLN A 102 7.72 -21.39 9.73
N PHE A 103 6.85 -20.76 8.93
CA PHE A 103 7.27 -19.82 7.90
C PHE A 103 6.91 -18.36 8.17
N LEU A 104 6.00 -18.07 9.10
CA LEU A 104 5.69 -16.68 9.44
C LEU A 104 6.57 -16.18 10.58
N PRO A 105 6.96 -14.89 10.57
CA PRO A 105 7.66 -14.29 11.69
C PRO A 105 6.86 -14.39 12.99
N THR A 106 7.56 -14.53 14.11
CA THR A 106 6.92 -14.44 15.42
C THR A 106 6.22 -13.09 15.58
N HIS A 107 4.99 -13.09 16.09
CA HIS A 107 4.17 -11.89 16.25
C HIS A 107 3.83 -11.16 14.94
N TRP A 108 3.76 -11.88 13.81
CA TRP A 108 3.34 -11.32 12.52
C TRP A 108 2.04 -10.52 12.63
N GLU A 109 1.13 -10.91 13.53
CA GLU A 109 -0.16 -10.27 13.74
C GLU A 109 0.00 -8.78 14.07
N ARG A 110 1.06 -8.41 14.81
CA ARG A 110 1.32 -7.02 15.19
C ARG A 110 1.64 -6.15 13.98
N ALA A 111 2.37 -6.69 12.99
CA ALA A 111 2.71 -5.95 11.78
C ALA A 111 1.46 -5.66 10.95
N TYR A 112 0.57 -6.65 10.80
CA TYR A 112 -0.69 -6.48 10.08
C TYR A 112 -1.70 -5.64 10.88
N ALA A 113 -1.73 -5.75 12.20
CA ALA A 113 -2.52 -4.87 13.05
C ALA A 113 -2.08 -3.41 12.88
N HIS A 114 -0.77 -3.15 12.90
CA HIS A 114 -0.25 -1.81 12.64
C HIS A 114 -0.63 -1.32 11.23
N ALA A 115 -0.53 -2.16 10.20
CA ALA A 115 -0.97 -1.82 8.84
C ALA A 115 -2.49 -1.52 8.76
N ALA A 116 -3.31 -2.25 9.49
CA ALA A 116 -4.76 -2.04 9.57
C ALA A 116 -5.16 -0.77 10.35
N HIS A 117 -4.24 -0.15 11.11
CA HIS A 117 -4.45 1.09 11.86
C HIS A 117 -3.87 2.34 11.16
N GLN A 118 -3.36 2.22 9.93
CA GLN A 118 -2.77 3.37 9.25
C GLN A 118 -3.80 4.47 8.97
N CYS A 119 -3.40 5.73 9.20
CA CYS A 119 -4.17 6.90 8.79
C CYS A 119 -4.09 7.11 7.27
N HIS A 120 -5.11 7.74 6.73
CA HIS A 120 -5.16 8.17 5.33
C HIS A 120 -4.11 9.25 5.12
N ALA A 121 -3.24 9.05 4.13
CA ALA A 121 -2.24 10.05 3.78
C ALA A 121 -2.80 11.06 2.76
N PRO A 122 -2.42 12.35 2.81
CA PRO A 122 -2.99 13.42 1.96
C PRO A 122 -2.93 13.16 0.43
N HIS A 123 -1.95 12.37 -0.03
CA HIS A 123 -1.76 12.06 -1.45
C HIS A 123 -2.20 10.64 -1.84
N GLN A 124 -2.66 9.85 -0.87
CA GLN A 124 -3.09 8.49 -1.13
C GLN A 124 -4.54 8.50 -1.64
N PRO A 125 -4.86 7.79 -2.73
CA PRO A 125 -6.24 7.60 -3.13
C PRO A 125 -7.04 6.90 -2.03
N PHE A 126 -8.17 7.47 -1.61
CA PHE A 126 -9.04 6.93 -0.55
C PHE A 126 -9.38 5.44 -0.78
N ALA A 127 -9.75 5.07 -2.01
CA ALA A 127 -10.07 3.70 -2.36
C ALA A 127 -8.89 2.74 -2.14
N LYS A 128 -7.65 3.19 -2.43
CA LYS A 128 -6.44 2.39 -2.20
C LYS A 128 -6.17 2.24 -0.71
N TRP A 129 -6.32 3.31 0.07
CA TRP A 129 -6.18 3.28 1.53
C TRP A 129 -7.17 2.29 2.18
N VAL A 130 -8.45 2.40 1.85
CA VAL A 130 -9.49 1.47 2.33
C VAL A 130 -9.17 0.03 1.93
N SER A 131 -8.79 -0.21 0.67
CA SER A 131 -8.42 -1.55 0.22
C SER A 131 -7.25 -2.11 1.02
N ASN A 132 -6.21 -1.31 1.29
CA ASN A 132 -5.04 -1.73 2.08
C ASN A 132 -5.41 -2.08 3.53
N ILE A 133 -6.29 -1.30 4.18
CA ILE A 133 -6.74 -1.61 5.54
C ILE A 133 -7.58 -2.88 5.56
N LYS A 134 -8.53 -3.04 4.63
CA LYS A 134 -9.36 -4.26 4.55
C LYS A 134 -8.51 -5.50 4.26
N ALA A 135 -7.52 -5.35 3.38
CA ALA A 135 -6.48 -6.32 3.08
C ALA A 135 -5.73 -6.77 4.34
N ALA A 136 -5.19 -5.81 5.10
CA ALA A 136 -4.50 -6.06 6.36
C ALA A 136 -5.40 -6.75 7.38
N ASN A 137 -6.63 -6.26 7.54
CA ASN A 137 -7.59 -6.80 8.49
C ASN A 137 -8.02 -8.24 8.13
N ALA A 138 -8.16 -8.55 6.84
CA ALA A 138 -8.46 -9.91 6.40
C ALA A 138 -7.33 -10.91 6.76
N CYS A 139 -6.08 -10.44 6.82
CA CYS A 139 -4.95 -11.25 7.28
C CYS A 139 -5.04 -11.59 8.78
N LEU A 140 -5.83 -10.83 9.56
CA LEU A 140 -5.96 -10.98 11.01
C LEU A 140 -7.13 -11.89 11.43
N VAL A 141 -7.93 -12.42 10.51
CA VAL A 141 -9.07 -13.30 10.84
C VAL A 141 -8.61 -14.47 11.73
N GLY A 142 -9.34 -14.72 12.82
CA GLY A 142 -9.00 -15.74 13.81
C GLY A 142 -8.01 -15.29 14.89
N THR A 143 -7.47 -14.07 14.78
CA THR A 143 -6.61 -13.45 15.80
C THR A 143 -7.40 -12.43 16.64
N PRO A 144 -6.96 -12.09 17.85
CA PRO A 144 -7.59 -11.04 18.67
C PRO A 144 -7.45 -9.63 18.07
N PHE A 145 -6.64 -9.45 17.02
CA PHE A 145 -6.42 -8.15 16.38
C PHE A 145 -7.39 -7.88 15.22
N HIS A 146 -8.21 -8.86 14.83
CA HIS A 146 -9.22 -8.69 13.79
C HIS A 146 -10.28 -7.67 14.21
N LYS A 147 -10.52 -6.68 13.36
CA LYS A 147 -11.58 -5.69 13.52
C LYS A 147 -12.85 -6.14 12.81
N ASP A 148 -13.98 -6.03 13.48
CA ASP A 148 -15.29 -6.17 12.83
C ASP A 148 -15.64 -4.93 12.00
N ASP A 149 -16.74 -5.00 11.26
CA ASP A 149 -17.18 -3.91 10.38
C ASP A 149 -17.48 -2.61 11.14
N ALA A 150 -17.99 -2.70 12.38
CA ALA A 150 -18.26 -1.53 13.21
C ALA A 150 -16.97 -0.83 13.64
N THR A 151 -15.97 -1.61 14.07
CA THR A 151 -14.65 -1.10 14.46
C THR A 151 -13.90 -0.53 13.26
N LEU A 152 -13.99 -1.17 12.08
CA LEU A 152 -13.43 -0.64 10.84
C LEU A 152 -14.09 0.67 10.43
N LEU A 153 -15.42 0.78 10.55
CA LEU A 153 -16.14 2.00 10.24
C LEU A 153 -15.70 3.15 11.15
N ALA A 154 -15.60 2.91 12.46
CA ALA A 154 -15.09 3.90 13.41
C ALA A 154 -13.66 4.34 13.04
N HIS A 155 -12.77 3.38 12.78
CA HIS A 155 -11.40 3.66 12.32
C HIS A 155 -11.38 4.54 11.06
N PHE A 156 -12.16 4.20 10.03
CA PHE A 156 -12.16 4.98 8.81
C PHE A 156 -12.66 6.42 8.98
N ARG A 157 -13.57 6.66 9.93
CA ARG A 157 -14.08 8.02 10.23
C ARG A 157 -13.08 8.89 10.97
N GLU A 158 -12.27 8.28 11.84
CA GLU A 158 -11.29 8.98 12.66
C GLU A 158 -9.94 9.16 11.94
N ALA A 159 -9.59 8.21 11.08
CA ALA A 159 -8.25 8.13 10.49
C ALA A 159 -8.14 8.81 9.12
N MET A 160 -9.13 9.61 8.70
CA MET A 160 -9.01 10.44 7.50
C MET A 160 -8.02 11.58 7.73
N ASP A 161 -7.34 12.03 6.67
CA ASP A 161 -6.55 13.24 6.76
C ASP A 161 -7.46 14.47 6.96
N GLU A 162 -6.94 15.50 7.63
CA GLU A 162 -7.69 16.71 7.99
C GLU A 162 -8.34 17.40 6.78
N SER A 163 -7.65 17.42 5.64
CA SER A 163 -8.13 18.10 4.44
C SER A 163 -9.29 17.36 3.80
N PHE A 164 -9.27 16.03 3.80
CA PHE A 164 -10.40 15.21 3.38
C PHE A 164 -11.54 15.24 4.41
N GLN A 165 -11.22 15.22 5.70
CA GLN A 165 -12.22 15.28 6.79
C GLN A 165 -13.06 16.57 6.72
N ASN A 166 -12.42 17.71 6.44
CA ASN A 166 -13.11 18.98 6.26
C ASN A 166 -14.08 18.95 5.07
N HIS A 167 -13.68 18.32 3.96
CA HIS A 167 -14.57 18.15 2.81
C HIS A 167 -15.72 17.18 3.15
N TYR A 168 -15.42 16.06 3.78
CA TYR A 168 -16.39 15.06 4.23
C TYR A 168 -17.46 15.66 5.16
N ALA A 169 -17.08 16.49 6.13
CA ALA A 169 -18.00 17.14 7.06
C ALA A 169 -19.10 17.96 6.38
N THR A 170 -18.82 18.57 5.22
CA THR A 170 -19.83 19.31 4.44
C THR A 170 -20.93 18.40 3.87
N PHE A 171 -20.62 17.13 3.61
CA PHE A 171 -21.58 16.12 3.14
C PHE A 171 -22.29 15.45 4.30
N VAL A 172 -21.62 15.24 5.44
CA VAL A 172 -22.24 14.66 6.65
C VAL A 172 -23.49 15.45 7.04
N ALA A 173 -23.39 16.78 7.12
CA ALA A 173 -24.51 17.64 7.49
C ALA A 173 -25.66 17.63 6.47
N ARG A 174 -25.38 17.34 5.19
CA ARG A 174 -26.36 17.37 4.09
C ARG A 174 -27.04 16.02 3.86
N GLU A 175 -26.28 14.94 3.96
CA GLU A 175 -26.70 13.58 3.59
C GLU A 175 -26.89 12.66 4.79
N ASN A 176 -26.70 13.18 6.02
CA ASN A 176 -26.85 12.42 7.27
C ASN A 176 -25.96 11.15 7.31
N LEU A 177 -24.71 11.27 6.86
CA LEU A 177 -23.78 10.14 6.74
C LEU A 177 -23.43 9.49 8.09
N ASP A 178 -23.59 10.22 9.20
CA ASP A 178 -23.33 9.70 10.54
C ASP A 178 -24.34 8.62 10.94
N ALA A 179 -25.57 8.68 10.41
CA ALA A 179 -26.59 7.66 10.62
C ALA A 179 -26.30 6.34 9.89
N LEU A 180 -25.35 6.32 8.94
CA LEU A 180 -24.95 5.09 8.26
C LEU A 180 -24.06 4.24 9.16
N THR A 181 -24.64 3.23 9.81
CA THR A 181 -23.92 2.26 10.65
C THR A 181 -23.37 1.08 9.85
N ASN A 182 -23.86 0.87 8.62
CA ASN A 182 -23.37 -0.18 7.73
C ASN A 182 -22.10 0.26 7.00
N LEU A 183 -21.00 -0.46 7.21
CA LEU A 183 -19.70 -0.16 6.59
C LEU A 183 -19.77 -0.13 5.05
N THR A 184 -20.49 -1.05 4.43
CA THR A 184 -20.59 -1.15 2.97
C THR A 184 -21.34 0.05 2.39
N ASP A 185 -22.44 0.44 3.03
CA ASP A 185 -23.23 1.59 2.60
C ASP A 185 -22.48 2.90 2.79
N TRP A 186 -21.82 3.07 3.94
CA TRP A 186 -20.98 4.22 4.19
C TRP A 186 -19.84 4.33 3.18
N LEU A 187 -19.10 3.24 2.93
CA LEU A 187 -18.00 3.23 1.95
C LEU A 187 -18.47 3.58 0.53
N ARG A 188 -19.70 3.20 0.15
CA ARG A 188 -20.27 3.55 -1.17
C ARG A 188 -20.40 5.06 -1.33
N HIS A 189 -20.94 5.74 -0.32
CA HIS A 189 -21.10 7.20 -0.32
C HIS A 189 -19.75 7.91 -0.25
N VAL A 190 -18.88 7.50 0.67
CA VAL A 190 -17.58 8.15 0.84
C VAL A 190 -16.67 7.99 -0.38
N LYS A 191 -16.77 6.89 -1.14
CA LYS A 191 -16.08 6.77 -2.43
C LYS A 191 -16.51 7.83 -3.43
N ILE A 192 -17.79 8.20 -3.47
CA ILE A 192 -18.30 9.26 -4.33
C ILE A 192 -17.71 10.60 -3.87
N ILE A 193 -17.75 10.90 -2.57
CA ILE A 193 -17.19 12.11 -1.97
C ILE A 193 -15.68 12.23 -2.22
N ALA A 194 -14.94 11.13 -2.08
CA ALA A 194 -13.50 11.10 -2.38
C ALA A 194 -13.22 11.40 -3.86
N SER A 195 -14.10 10.94 -4.76
CA SER A 195 -13.96 11.21 -6.19
C SER A 195 -14.24 12.68 -6.53
N THR A 196 -15.22 13.32 -5.87
CA THR A 196 -15.51 14.75 -6.04
C THR A 196 -14.40 15.62 -5.45
N TYR A 197 -13.89 15.24 -4.27
CA TYR A 197 -12.75 15.88 -3.62
C TYR A 197 -11.50 15.88 -4.52
N LYS A 198 -11.14 14.73 -5.09
CA LYS A 198 -10.01 14.60 -6.00
C LYS A 198 -10.15 15.49 -7.24
N LYS A 199 -11.35 15.57 -7.82
CA LYS A 199 -11.64 16.45 -8.97
C LYS A 199 -11.47 17.92 -8.60
N MET A 200 -11.97 18.33 -7.43
CA MET A 200 -11.87 19.70 -6.92
C MET A 200 -10.41 20.11 -6.71
N ILE A 201 -9.58 19.28 -6.06
CA ILE A 201 -8.16 19.58 -5.89
C ILE A 201 -7.46 19.68 -7.25
N SER A 202 -7.77 18.77 -8.17
CA SER A 202 -7.17 18.76 -9.50
C SER A 202 -7.51 20.02 -10.29
N SER A 203 -8.75 20.51 -10.21
CA SER A 203 -9.18 21.74 -10.88
C SER A 203 -8.59 23.00 -10.23
N GLN A 204 -8.50 23.05 -8.90
CA GLN A 204 -7.83 24.15 -8.19
C GLN A 204 -6.35 24.24 -8.58
N ASN A 205 -5.64 23.10 -8.62
CA ASN A 205 -4.25 23.05 -9.03
C ASN A 205 -4.05 23.49 -10.49
N ALA A 206 -4.95 23.08 -11.40
CA ALA A 206 -4.91 23.52 -12.78
C ALA A 206 -5.17 25.03 -12.93
N SER A 207 -6.15 25.58 -12.19
CA SER A 207 -6.45 27.00 -12.17
C SER A 207 -5.27 27.82 -11.64
N TRP A 208 -4.67 27.39 -10.54
CA TRP A 208 -3.49 28.03 -9.96
C TRP A 208 -2.30 28.02 -10.94
N PHE A 209 -2.03 26.89 -11.58
CA PHE A 209 -0.96 26.77 -12.57
C PHE A 209 -1.19 27.70 -13.77
N ASN A 210 -2.41 27.74 -14.30
CA ASN A 210 -2.78 28.63 -15.40
C ASN A 210 -2.63 30.11 -15.03
N GLY A 211 -3.01 30.49 -13.80
CA GLY A 211 -2.80 31.85 -13.29
C GLY A 211 -1.32 32.23 -13.21
N MET A 212 -0.44 31.29 -12.83
CA MET A 212 1.00 31.51 -12.84
C MET A 212 1.57 31.70 -14.24
N ILE A 213 1.12 30.91 -15.23
CA ILE A 213 1.53 31.10 -16.63
C ILE A 213 1.09 32.47 -17.15
N GLN A 214 -0.14 32.90 -16.81
CA GLN A 214 -0.65 34.21 -17.21
C GLN A 214 0.12 35.37 -16.54
N ALA A 215 0.43 35.26 -15.25
CA ALA A 215 1.22 36.24 -14.51
C ALA A 215 2.71 36.28 -14.92
N GLY A 216 3.28 35.14 -15.32
CA GLY A 216 4.62 35.04 -15.90
C GLY A 216 4.67 35.56 -17.34
N SER A 217 3.56 35.53 -18.07
CA SER A 217 3.44 36.06 -19.43
C SER A 217 3.23 37.59 -19.46
N THR A 218 2.75 38.20 -18.36
CA THR A 218 2.63 39.66 -18.24
C THR A 218 3.89 40.35 -17.72
N SER A 219 4.90 39.59 -17.30
CA SER A 219 6.21 40.11 -16.85
C SER A 219 7.29 39.87 -17.90
N ALA A 220 7.06 40.36 -19.12
CA ALA A 220 8.06 40.38 -20.19
C ALA A 220 8.32 41.81 -20.67
N VAL A 221 8.64 42.73 -19.76
CA VAL A 221 9.45 43.91 -20.06
C VAL A 221 10.36 44.20 -18.86
N THR A 222 11.67 44.18 -19.14
CA THR A 222 12.80 44.71 -18.35
C THR A 222 13.23 44.02 -17.03
N HIS A 223 14.09 43.00 -17.20
CA HIS A 223 15.47 42.92 -16.68
C HIS A 223 15.86 41.56 -16.06
N ASN A 224 16.60 40.84 -16.90
CA ASN A 224 17.64 39.83 -16.67
C ASN A 224 17.29 38.41 -16.19
N PRO A 225 18.02 37.41 -16.76
CA PRO A 225 17.60 36.01 -16.80
C PRO A 225 18.20 35.19 -15.65
N LEU A 226 17.56 34.04 -15.44
CA LEU A 226 17.80 32.92 -14.51
C LEU A 226 19.27 32.62 -14.12
N PRO A 227 19.46 31.72 -13.14
CA PRO A 227 19.89 30.40 -13.61
C PRO A 227 18.99 29.26 -13.14
N LEU A 228 18.65 28.44 -14.13
CA LEU A 228 18.24 27.05 -13.99
C LEU A 228 19.18 26.29 -13.04
N ILE A 229 18.60 25.49 -12.16
CA ILE A 229 19.18 24.19 -11.82
C ILE A 229 18.15 23.13 -12.22
N SER A 230 18.16 22.81 -13.51
CA SER A 230 17.95 21.45 -13.95
C SER A 230 19.32 20.75 -13.93
N ARG A 231 19.36 19.49 -13.44
CA ARG A 231 20.31 18.39 -13.77
C ARG A 231 20.04 17.24 -12.77
N ILE A 232 19.97 15.93 -13.07
CA ILE A 232 20.18 15.07 -14.26
C ILE A 232 19.52 13.68 -14.00
N SER A 233 18.96 13.07 -15.04
CA SER A 233 19.17 11.67 -15.47
C SER A 233 18.70 11.65 -16.93
N ALA A 234 19.43 11.18 -17.95
CA ALA A 234 20.49 10.19 -18.01
C ALA A 234 21.40 10.50 -19.23
N ALA A 235 22.66 10.09 -19.16
CA ALA A 235 23.51 9.98 -20.33
C ALA A 235 23.81 8.50 -20.58
N VAL A 236 23.27 7.97 -21.68
CA VAL A 236 23.77 6.78 -22.37
C VAL A 236 24.97 7.23 -23.19
N PRO A 237 26.14 6.57 -23.13
CA PRO A 237 27.18 6.79 -24.11
C PRO A 237 27.21 5.65 -25.14
N THR A 238 26.99 6.01 -26.40
CA THR A 238 27.41 5.22 -27.56
C THR A 238 28.82 5.64 -27.98
N VAL A 239 29.65 4.65 -28.27
CA VAL A 239 31.09 4.67 -28.61
C VAL A 239 31.36 5.41 -29.95
N PRO A 240 32.56 6.01 -30.15
CA PRO A 240 33.44 5.49 -31.21
C PRO A 240 34.96 5.50 -30.90
N SER A 241 35.57 4.33 -31.19
CA SER A 241 36.87 3.99 -31.81
C SER A 241 38.19 4.76 -31.62
N HIS A 242 39.24 3.92 -31.39
CA HIS A 242 40.69 4.05 -31.68
C HIS A 242 41.52 5.03 -30.80
N GLN A 243 42.71 4.73 -30.27
CA GLN A 243 43.76 3.74 -30.55
C GLN A 243 44.70 3.54 -29.32
N HIS A 244 45.25 2.32 -29.20
CA HIS A 244 46.48 1.84 -28.52
C HIS A 244 47.27 2.73 -27.52
N TYR A 245 47.61 2.20 -26.34
CA TYR A 245 48.95 1.69 -25.96
C TYR A 245 48.91 0.89 -24.63
N ASN A 246 49.94 0.06 -24.45
CA ASN A 246 50.10 -1.13 -23.60
C ASN A 246 50.38 -0.92 -22.08
N SER A 247 50.12 -2.01 -21.32
CA SER A 247 50.85 -2.50 -20.10
C SER A 247 50.64 -1.70 -18.79
N THR A 248 50.59 -2.25 -17.56
CA THR A 248 50.71 -3.60 -16.97
C THR A 248 50.25 -3.50 -15.48
N SER A 249 49.73 -4.60 -14.93
CA SER A 249 49.64 -5.07 -13.53
C SER A 249 49.98 -4.12 -12.35
N SER A 250 49.12 -4.11 -11.30
CA SER A 250 49.42 -4.74 -9.99
C SER A 250 48.39 -4.44 -8.88
N THR A 251 48.09 -5.53 -8.17
CA THR A 251 47.48 -5.80 -6.85
C THR A 251 47.80 -4.82 -5.71
N SER A 252 46.81 -4.49 -4.84
CA SER A 252 46.87 -4.66 -3.36
C SER A 252 45.75 -3.92 -2.60
N THR A 253 45.09 -4.64 -1.69
CA THR A 253 44.20 -4.22 -0.58
C THR A 253 45.02 -3.85 0.69
N PRO A 254 44.44 -3.59 1.90
CA PRO A 254 43.58 -2.46 2.31
C PRO A 254 43.97 -1.83 3.69
N ARG A 255 43.15 -0.84 4.16
CA ARG A 255 42.94 -0.30 5.55
C ARG A 255 43.95 0.74 6.12
N PRO A 256 43.63 1.48 7.23
CA PRO A 256 42.34 1.82 7.88
C PRO A 256 42.20 3.27 8.46
N TYR A 257 41.01 3.56 9.03
CA TYR A 257 40.61 4.53 10.08
C TYR A 257 41.12 5.99 10.06
N SER A 258 40.17 6.94 10.05
CA SER A 258 40.25 8.15 10.89
C SER A 258 38.87 8.68 11.23
N SER A 259 38.62 8.73 12.53
CA SER A 259 37.58 9.45 13.23
C SER A 259 37.88 10.96 13.22
N SER A 260 36.85 11.78 13.03
CA SER A 260 36.83 13.18 13.50
C SER A 260 35.40 13.66 13.64
N SER A 261 35.03 13.90 14.89
CA SER A 261 33.94 14.73 15.37
C SER A 261 34.11 16.18 14.96
N LEU A 262 33.03 16.90 14.65
CA LEU A 262 32.84 18.31 15.03
C LEU A 262 31.34 18.66 14.99
N SER A 263 30.91 19.37 16.03
CA SER A 263 29.55 19.78 16.32
C SER A 263 29.24 21.18 15.80
N ALA A 264 27.94 21.40 15.62
CA ALA A 264 27.17 22.61 15.94
C ALA A 264 26.98 23.73 14.91
N THR A 265 25.68 24.01 14.72
CA THR A 265 25.01 25.32 14.63
C THR A 265 24.47 25.74 13.27
N SER A 266 23.18 25.49 13.04
CA SER A 266 22.32 26.46 12.35
C SER A 266 20.87 26.31 12.81
N THR A 267 20.36 27.39 13.36
CA THR A 267 19.01 27.73 13.83
C THR A 267 17.91 27.59 12.75
N PRO A 268 16.62 27.61 13.13
CA PRO A 268 15.53 27.02 12.35
C PRO A 268 15.10 27.93 11.20
N ARG A 269 14.87 27.32 10.03
CA ARG A 269 14.21 27.98 8.90
C ARG A 269 12.73 28.11 9.24
N ASN A 270 12.34 29.33 9.62
CA ASN A 270 10.96 29.80 9.67
C ASN A 270 10.24 29.45 8.36
N TYR A 271 9.23 28.61 8.43
CA TYR A 271 8.20 28.53 7.40
C TYR A 271 7.18 29.65 7.67
N PRO A 272 6.74 30.42 6.66
CA PRO A 272 5.62 31.33 6.84
C PRO A 272 4.33 30.53 7.12
N PRO A 273 3.46 30.96 8.05
CA PRO A 273 2.22 30.26 8.34
C PRO A 273 1.20 30.43 7.19
N LEU A 274 0.54 29.34 6.83
CA LEU A 274 -0.63 29.29 5.92
C LEU A 274 -1.90 29.89 6.56
N MET A 275 -1.79 31.07 7.16
CA MET A 275 -2.88 31.79 7.85
C MET A 275 -3.11 33.19 7.25
N ALA A 276 -3.10 33.31 5.92
CA ALA A 276 -3.34 34.58 5.24
C ALA A 276 -4.38 34.49 4.11
N LEU A 277 -5.37 33.60 4.25
CA LEU A 277 -6.50 33.49 3.30
C LEU A 277 -7.88 33.39 3.97
N TYR A 278 -7.99 33.83 5.24
CA TYR A 278 -9.26 33.81 5.99
C TYR A 278 -9.72 35.19 6.50
N ASP A 279 -9.27 36.27 5.88
CA ASP A 279 -9.65 37.64 6.29
C ASP A 279 -10.43 38.40 5.20
N GLN A 280 -11.32 37.74 4.46
CA GLN A 280 -12.36 38.43 3.67
C GLN A 280 -13.64 37.59 3.56
N LEU A 281 -14.44 37.57 4.63
CA LEU A 281 -15.88 37.27 4.54
C LEU A 281 -16.66 38.35 5.30
N PRO A 282 -17.64 39.02 4.67
CA PRO A 282 -18.49 39.97 5.37
C PRO A 282 -19.45 39.22 6.30
N LEU A 283 -19.38 39.54 7.60
CA LEU A 283 -20.38 39.17 8.60
C LEU A 283 -21.73 39.78 8.22
N HIS A 284 -22.61 38.98 7.62
CA HIS A 284 -24.04 39.30 7.54
C HIS A 284 -24.80 38.35 8.46
N VAL A 285 -25.14 38.85 9.65
CA VAL A 285 -26.01 38.18 10.62
C VAL A 285 -27.46 38.56 10.29
N PRO A 286 -28.35 37.60 9.97
CA PRO A 286 -29.78 37.91 9.92
C PRO A 286 -30.33 38.01 11.35
N ARG A 287 -30.91 39.16 11.70
CA ARG A 287 -31.76 39.33 12.88
C ARG A 287 -33.00 38.43 12.77
N LEU A 288 -33.27 37.62 13.80
CA LEU A 288 -34.58 37.01 14.03
C LEU A 288 -35.61 38.09 14.40
N PRO A 289 -36.85 38.03 13.88
CA PRO A 289 -37.94 38.86 14.38
C PRO A 289 -38.48 38.26 15.69
N PHE A 290 -38.52 39.10 16.72
CA PHE A 290 -39.41 38.93 17.86
C PHE A 290 -40.82 39.32 17.41
N GLU A 291 -41.80 38.46 17.62
CA GLU A 291 -43.17 38.90 17.91
C GLU A 291 -43.76 38.07 19.06
N THR A 292 -44.51 38.83 19.84
CA THR A 292 -45.21 38.61 21.12
C THR A 292 -46.32 37.58 21.09
#